data_AF-A0A1X1MKH3-F1
#
_entry.id   AF-A0A1X1MKH3-F1
#
_cell.length_a   1.000
_cell.length_b   1.000
_cell.length_c   1.000
_cell.angle_alpha   90.00
_cell.angle_beta   90.00
_cell.angle_gamma   90.00
#
_symmetry.space_group_name_H-M   'P 1'
#
loop_
_entity.id
_entity.type
_entity.pdbx_description
1 polymer ?
#
loop_
_entity_poly.entity_id
_entity_poly.type
_entity_poly.pdbx_seq_one_letter_code
_entity_poly.pdbx_strand_id
1 'polypeptide(L)'
;DASYASIAGAVASGCVLAAVRSATVGMPIEESATAPFTDGHRLLSHNGRVDPVAVRRMLRDRPDAPVPDSTCDSALLAALVWEHAGKRPLAEAVAEVVLSLDAAGSGERARLNLLVVDGTQIVATAWRDSLSYRREKDGVLVASEPDDDEPGWVDVPDHHLLVADTHQVTLRNMIS
;
A
#
# COMPACT_ATOMS: atom_id res chain seq x y z
N ASP A 1 -14.99 -16.56 4.83
CA ASP A 1 -14.97 -16.60 6.30
C ASP A 1 -16.35 -16.19 6.81
N ALA A 2 -17.03 -17.05 7.59
CA ALA A 2 -18.37 -16.80 8.09
C ALA A 2 -18.41 -15.78 9.25
N SER A 3 -17.30 -15.64 9.99
CA SER A 3 -17.16 -14.64 11.05
C SER A 3 -17.10 -13.24 10.46
N TYR A 4 -16.29 -13.03 9.41
CA TYR A 4 -16.21 -11.76 8.68
C TYR A 4 -17.58 -11.32 8.14
N ALA A 5 -18.30 -12.20 7.46
CA ALA A 5 -19.61 -11.90 6.89
C ALA A 5 -20.64 -11.46 7.96
N SER A 6 -20.52 -11.97 9.20
CA SER A 6 -21.41 -11.63 10.31
C SER A 6 -21.14 -10.26 10.92
N ILE A 7 -19.93 -9.70 10.77
CA ILE A 7 -19.54 -8.42 11.40
C ILE A 7 -19.29 -7.30 10.41
N ALA A 8 -19.02 -7.60 9.13
CA ALA A 8 -18.69 -6.60 8.12
C ALA A 8 -19.77 -5.52 7.97
N GLY A 9 -21.05 -5.89 8.09
CA GLY A 9 -22.17 -4.94 8.05
C GLY A 9 -22.33 -4.05 9.28
N ALA A 10 -21.60 -4.32 10.37
CA ALA A 10 -21.69 -3.60 11.64
C ALA A 10 -20.51 -2.66 11.90
N VAL A 11 -19.41 -2.77 11.13
CA VAL A 11 -18.23 -1.92 11.27
C VAL A 11 -18.36 -0.73 10.31
N ALA A 12 -18.35 0.49 10.86
CA ALA A 12 -18.35 1.72 10.08
C ALA A 12 -17.12 2.56 10.40
N SER A 13 -16.46 3.08 9.37
CA SER A 13 -15.33 4.01 9.47
C SER A 13 -15.35 4.97 8.30
N GLY A 14 -14.86 6.20 8.50
CA GLY A 14 -14.66 7.17 7.41
C GLY A 14 -13.46 6.83 6.50
N CYS A 15 -12.62 5.88 6.92
CA CYS A 15 -11.47 5.42 6.14
C CYS A 15 -11.25 3.92 6.41
N VAL A 16 -11.24 3.12 5.35
CA VAL A 16 -11.14 1.65 5.41
C VAL A 16 -10.08 1.20 4.42
N LEU A 17 -9.26 0.23 4.83
CA LEU A 17 -8.33 -0.49 3.97
C LEU A 17 -8.59 -1.98 4.09
N ALA A 18 -8.86 -2.63 2.96
CA ALA A 18 -9.04 -4.08 2.87
C ALA A 18 -8.06 -4.66 1.83
N ALA A 19 -7.60 -5.88 2.07
CA ALA A 19 -6.70 -6.60 1.17
C ALA A 19 -7.03 -8.09 1.17
N VAL A 20 -6.95 -8.72 0.00
CA VAL A 20 -7.04 -10.17 -0.14
C VAL A 20 -5.67 -10.68 -0.58
N ARG A 21 -5.08 -11.60 0.19
CA ARG A 21 -3.77 -12.15 -0.11
C ARG A 21 -3.89 -13.35 -1.06
N SER A 22 -3.22 -13.27 -2.20
CA SER A 22 -2.88 -14.45 -3.01
C SER A 22 -1.50 -14.95 -2.59
N ALA A 23 -1.44 -16.02 -1.81
CA ALA A 23 -0.17 -16.53 -1.29
C ALA A 23 0.69 -17.12 -2.43
N THR A 24 1.92 -16.64 -2.58
CA THR A 24 2.92 -17.26 -3.46
C THR A 24 3.24 -18.66 -2.94
N VAL A 25 3.28 -19.65 -3.84
CA VAL A 25 3.58 -21.06 -3.49
C VAL A 25 4.93 -21.14 -2.75
N GLY A 26 4.93 -21.71 -1.54
CA GLY A 26 6.13 -21.93 -0.73
C GLY A 26 6.37 -20.95 0.43
N MET A 27 5.53 -19.92 0.61
CA MET A 27 5.61 -19.00 1.76
C MET A 27 4.71 -19.44 2.92
N PRO A 28 5.12 -19.23 4.20
CA PRO A 28 4.27 -19.50 5.36
C PRO A 28 2.93 -18.75 5.28
N ILE A 29 1.84 -19.46 5.55
CA ILE A 29 0.51 -18.88 5.78
C ILE A 29 0.47 -18.47 7.25
N GLU A 30 1.09 -17.34 7.57
CA GLU A 30 1.04 -16.72 8.88
C GLU A 30 0.14 -15.48 8.81
N GLU A 31 -0.69 -15.28 9.84
CA GLU A 31 -1.63 -14.15 9.95
C GLU A 31 -0.89 -12.81 9.86
N SER A 32 0.28 -12.70 10.50
CA SER A 32 1.15 -11.51 10.48
C SER A 32 1.76 -11.19 9.11
N ALA A 33 1.66 -12.09 8.12
CA ALA A 33 2.11 -11.86 6.75
C ALA A 33 0.96 -11.41 5.83
N THR A 34 -0.21 -11.08 6.40
CA THR A 34 -1.40 -10.68 5.66
C THR A 34 -1.68 -9.21 5.91
N ALA A 35 -1.73 -8.41 4.84
CA ALA A 35 -2.14 -7.01 4.93
C ALA A 35 -3.57 -6.90 5.50
N PRO A 36 -3.92 -5.78 6.16
CA PRO A 36 -3.10 -4.58 6.32
C PRO A 36 -2.05 -4.68 7.44
N PHE A 37 -0.84 -4.16 7.17
CA PHE A 37 0.20 -3.90 8.18
C PHE A 37 -0.07 -2.56 8.87
N THR A 38 0.36 -2.40 10.14
CA THR A 38 0.06 -1.18 10.89
C THR A 38 1.17 -0.76 11.85
N ASP A 39 1.33 0.55 12.05
CA ASP A 39 2.14 1.13 13.13
C ASP A 39 1.29 1.68 14.30
N GLY A 40 -0.01 1.36 14.30
CA GLY A 40 -1.01 1.86 15.26
C GLY A 40 -1.69 3.16 14.84
N HIS A 41 -1.15 3.88 13.84
CA HIS A 41 -1.74 5.13 13.32
C HIS A 41 -2.14 5.02 11.86
N ARG A 42 -1.47 4.14 11.11
CA ARG A 42 -1.63 3.98 9.66
C ARG A 42 -1.84 2.51 9.33
N LEU A 43 -2.48 2.27 8.19
CA LEU A 43 -2.65 0.93 7.63
C LEU A 43 -2.01 0.89 6.24
N LEU A 44 -1.34 -0.21 5.90
CA LEU A 44 -0.69 -0.40 4.60
C LEU A 44 -1.02 -1.77 4.00
N SER A 45 -1.36 -1.77 2.72
CA SER A 45 -1.40 -2.94 1.86
C SER A 45 -0.35 -2.82 0.76
N HIS A 46 0.23 -3.95 0.38
CA HIS A 46 1.17 -4.07 -0.72
C HIS A 46 0.67 -5.17 -1.66
N ASN A 47 0.27 -4.79 -2.86
CA ASN A 47 0.01 -5.70 -3.97
C ASN A 47 1.25 -5.71 -4.87
N GLY A 48 2.05 -6.77 -4.77
CA GLY A 48 3.28 -6.84 -5.53
C GLY A 48 4.32 -7.73 -4.88
N ARG A 49 5.57 -7.37 -5.13
CA ARG A 49 6.75 -8.06 -4.60
C ARG A 49 7.93 -7.11 -4.62
N VAL A 50 8.80 -7.23 -3.63
CA VAL A 50 10.06 -6.49 -3.58
C VAL A 50 11.18 -7.39 -3.09
N ASP A 51 12.42 -7.15 -3.53
CA ASP A 51 13.57 -7.89 -3.00
C ASP A 51 13.76 -7.57 -1.50
N PRO A 52 13.55 -8.55 -0.59
CA PRO A 52 13.69 -8.31 0.83
C PRO A 52 15.14 -8.01 1.25
N VAL A 53 16.15 -8.37 0.44
CA VAL A 53 17.55 -8.00 0.69
C VAL A 53 17.75 -6.50 0.49
N ALA A 54 17.16 -5.92 -0.56
CA ALA A 54 17.20 -4.48 -0.81
C ALA A 54 16.53 -3.70 0.32
N VAL A 55 15.32 -4.12 0.75
CA VAL A 55 14.60 -3.47 1.86
C VAL A 55 15.41 -3.56 3.17
N ARG A 56 15.93 -4.75 3.51
CA ARG A 56 16.78 -4.93 4.70
C ARG A 56 18.05 -4.08 4.65
N ARG A 57 18.63 -3.86 3.47
CA ARG A 57 19.79 -2.97 3.31
C ARG A 57 19.44 -1.53 3.68
N MET A 58 18.30 -1.03 3.23
CA MET A 58 17.84 0.32 3.59
C MET A 58 17.52 0.42 5.09
N LEU A 59 16.90 -0.61 5.68
CA LEU A 59 16.60 -0.64 7.10
C LEU A 59 17.85 -0.69 8.00
N ARG A 60 18.96 -1.31 7.55
CA ARG A 60 20.22 -1.34 8.33
C ARG A 60 20.78 0.04 8.65
N ASP A 61 20.56 1.01 7.76
CA ASP A 61 21.02 2.39 7.93
C ASP A 61 20.02 3.22 8.78
N ARG A 62 18.98 2.57 9.34
CA ARG A 62 17.86 3.19 10.06
C ARG A 62 17.57 2.42 11.35
N PRO A 63 18.41 2.54 12.39
CA PRO A 63 18.26 1.78 13.63
C PRO A 63 16.95 2.07 14.38
N ASP A 64 16.35 3.23 14.16
CA ASP A 64 15.08 3.64 14.77
C ASP A 64 13.85 3.21 13.96
N ALA A 65 14.03 2.45 12.88
CA ALA A 65 12.91 1.90 12.12
C ALA A 65 12.07 0.95 13.00
N PRO A 66 10.74 0.96 12.86
CA PRO A 66 9.89 -0.02 13.55
C PRO A 66 10.29 -1.46 13.24
N VAL A 67 10.10 -2.35 14.21
CA VAL A 67 10.30 -3.79 13.98
C VAL A 67 9.22 -4.27 12.99
N PRO A 68 9.60 -4.94 11.89
CA PRO A 68 8.64 -5.50 10.94
C PRO A 68 7.74 -6.57 11.60
N ASP A 69 6.45 -6.56 11.27
CA ASP A 69 5.45 -7.50 11.80
C ASP A 69 5.72 -8.97 11.39
N SER A 70 6.45 -9.17 10.30
CA SER A 70 6.83 -10.46 9.73
C SER A 70 8.13 -10.34 8.93
N THR A 71 8.72 -11.49 8.58
CA THR A 71 9.89 -11.55 7.71
C THR A 71 9.56 -11.46 6.21
N CYS A 72 8.26 -11.42 5.84
CA CYS A 72 7.85 -11.27 4.45
C CYS A 72 8.27 -9.89 3.88
N ASP A 73 8.40 -9.82 2.56
CA ASP A 73 8.83 -8.61 1.86
C ASP A 73 7.88 -7.42 2.10
N SER A 74 6.56 -7.65 2.09
CA SER A 74 5.56 -6.62 2.39
C SER A 74 5.66 -6.06 3.81
N ALA A 75 5.95 -6.89 4.83
CA ALA A 75 6.11 -6.42 6.21
C ALA A 75 7.40 -5.59 6.38
N LEU A 76 8.49 -6.02 5.74
CA LEU A 76 9.73 -5.25 5.69
C LEU A 76 9.52 -3.90 4.99
N LEU A 77 8.76 -3.90 3.90
CA LEU A 77 8.40 -2.69 3.16
C LEU A 77 7.55 -1.75 4.02
N ALA A 78 6.58 -2.28 4.75
CA ALA A 78 5.76 -1.49 5.68
C ALA A 78 6.62 -0.79 6.74
N ALA A 79 7.55 -1.51 7.38
CA ALA A 79 8.48 -0.93 8.35
C ALA A 79 9.31 0.23 7.77
N LEU A 80 9.78 0.08 6.52
CA LEU A 80 10.51 1.15 5.83
C LEU A 80 9.61 2.36 5.53
N VAL A 81 8.36 2.15 5.12
CA VAL A 81 7.38 3.23 4.93
C VAL A 81 7.10 3.96 6.25
N TRP A 82 6.93 3.24 7.35
CA TRP A 82 6.71 3.83 8.67
C TRP A 82 7.89 4.67 9.16
N GLU A 83 9.11 4.21 8.92
CA GLU A 83 10.32 4.98 9.24
C GLU A 83 10.36 6.32 8.48
N HIS A 84 10.09 6.30 7.18
CA HIS A 84 10.06 7.52 6.38
C HIS A 84 8.90 8.43 6.79
N ALA A 85 7.71 7.87 7.00
CA ALA A 85 6.50 8.61 7.31
C ALA A 85 6.48 9.14 8.76
N GLY A 86 7.39 8.70 9.64
CA GLY A 86 7.65 9.35 10.93
C GLY A 86 8.43 10.67 10.80
N LYS A 87 8.96 10.98 9.61
CA LYS A 87 9.89 12.09 9.38
C LYS A 87 9.42 13.09 8.32
N ARG A 88 8.36 12.77 7.56
CA ARG A 88 7.83 13.60 6.47
C ARG A 88 6.37 13.27 6.15
N PRO A 89 5.67 14.10 5.35
CA PRO A 89 4.30 13.82 4.91
C PRO A 89 4.16 12.44 4.26
N LEU A 90 3.02 11.78 4.48
CA LEU A 90 2.79 10.39 4.06
C LEU A 90 3.02 10.18 2.54
N ALA A 91 2.49 11.08 1.71
CA ALA A 91 2.66 11.06 0.26
C ALA A 91 4.15 11.12 -0.17
N GLU A 92 4.96 11.93 0.52
CA GLU A 92 6.39 12.05 0.24
C GLU A 92 7.15 10.81 0.71
N ALA A 93 6.80 10.28 1.89
CA ALA A 93 7.38 9.06 2.42
C ALA A 93 7.18 7.86 1.49
N VAL A 94 5.94 7.63 1.05
CA VAL A 94 5.60 6.53 0.14
C VAL A 94 6.34 6.69 -1.19
N ALA A 95 6.33 7.89 -1.77
CA ALA A 95 7.01 8.14 -3.05
C ALA A 95 8.52 7.89 -2.96
N GLU A 96 9.19 8.36 -1.90
CA GLU A 96 10.63 8.19 -1.75
C GLU A 96 11.02 6.72 -1.55
N VAL A 97 10.24 5.96 -0.78
CA VAL A 97 10.48 4.53 -0.57
C VAL A 97 10.34 3.77 -1.90
N VAL A 98 9.27 4.03 -2.66
CA VAL A 98 9.06 3.38 -3.95
C VAL A 98 10.18 3.70 -4.94
N LEU A 99 10.55 4.97 -5.08
CA LEU A 99 11.64 5.38 -5.98
C LEU A 99 13.00 4.82 -5.56
N SER A 100 13.28 4.79 -4.25
CA SER A 100 14.53 4.24 -3.73
C SER A 100 14.65 2.74 -4.01
N LEU A 101 13.57 1.99 -3.81
CA LEU A 101 13.55 0.55 -4.04
C LEU A 101 13.59 0.20 -5.52
N ASP A 102 12.92 0.97 -6.37
CA ASP A 102 13.01 0.78 -7.81
C ASP A 102 14.44 0.99 -8.33
N ALA A 103 15.12 2.02 -7.84
CA ALA A 103 16.51 2.32 -8.18
C ALA A 103 17.51 1.30 -7.61
N ALA A 104 17.21 0.71 -6.44
CA ALA A 104 18.10 -0.24 -5.78
C ALA A 104 18.02 -1.67 -6.33
N GLY A 105 16.99 -1.99 -7.12
CA GLY A 105 16.69 -3.35 -7.55
C GLY A 105 17.84 -4.00 -8.34
N SER A 106 18.24 -5.20 -7.92
CA SER A 106 19.09 -6.11 -8.68
C SER A 106 18.32 -7.40 -8.97
N GLY A 107 17.87 -7.60 -10.21
CA GLY A 107 17.09 -8.78 -10.59
C GLY A 107 15.73 -8.42 -11.21
N GLU A 108 14.69 -9.17 -10.86
CA GLU A 108 13.35 -8.93 -11.38
C GLU A 108 12.81 -7.58 -10.89
N ARG A 109 12.14 -6.86 -11.79
CA ARG A 109 11.52 -5.57 -11.49
C ARG A 109 10.50 -5.71 -10.36
N ALA A 110 10.66 -4.88 -9.32
CA ALA A 110 9.72 -4.78 -8.21
C ALA A 110 8.36 -4.29 -8.72
N ARG A 111 7.28 -4.84 -8.16
CA ARG A 111 5.93 -4.33 -8.28
C ARG A 111 5.57 -3.74 -6.93
N LEU A 112 5.23 -2.47 -6.89
CA LEU A 112 5.15 -1.68 -5.66
C LEU A 112 3.81 -0.94 -5.60
N ASN A 113 2.69 -1.65 -5.84
CA ASN A 113 1.37 -1.06 -5.60
C ASN A 113 1.12 -1.03 -4.11
N LEU A 114 1.28 0.15 -3.53
CA LEU A 114 1.00 0.41 -2.13
C LEU A 114 -0.36 1.07 -2.03
N LEU A 115 -1.09 0.75 -0.98
CA LEU A 115 -2.29 1.46 -0.56
C LEU A 115 -2.15 1.73 0.93
N VAL A 116 -1.98 3.00 1.30
CA VAL A 116 -1.70 3.44 2.67
C VAL A 116 -2.75 4.43 3.11
N VAL A 117 -3.29 4.24 4.31
CA VAL A 117 -4.29 5.16 4.89
C VAL A 117 -3.87 5.59 6.29
N ASP A 118 -4.18 6.84 6.64
CA ASP A 118 -3.93 7.42 7.98
C ASP A 118 -5.22 7.81 8.73
N GLY A 119 -6.37 7.37 8.22
CA GLY A 119 -7.69 7.75 8.74
C GLY A 119 -8.29 8.99 8.09
N THR A 120 -7.50 9.79 7.38
CA THR A 120 -7.96 11.03 6.73
C THR A 120 -7.72 11.07 5.23
N GLN A 121 -6.70 10.36 4.74
CA GLN A 121 -6.38 10.28 3.32
C GLN A 121 -5.97 8.86 2.90
N ILE A 122 -6.03 8.62 1.60
CA ILE A 122 -5.45 7.49 0.89
C ILE A 122 -4.21 7.98 0.14
N VAL A 123 -3.09 7.29 0.33
CA VAL A 123 -1.88 7.43 -0.47
C VAL A 123 -1.62 6.09 -1.16
N ALA A 124 -1.62 6.08 -2.48
CA ALA A 124 -1.47 4.87 -3.27
C ALA A 124 -0.45 5.02 -4.40
N THR A 125 0.13 3.91 -4.84
CA THR A 125 1.03 3.89 -5.99
C THR A 125 0.56 2.89 -7.03
N ALA A 126 0.59 3.31 -8.30
CA ALA A 126 0.58 2.40 -9.44
C ALA A 126 2.05 2.22 -9.87
N TRP A 127 2.57 1.00 -9.70
CA TRP A 127 3.95 0.64 -9.98
C TRP A 127 4.05 -0.79 -10.48
N ARG A 128 3.88 -0.92 -11.80
CA ARG A 128 3.94 -2.16 -12.59
C ARG A 128 2.86 -3.19 -12.23
N ASP A 129 1.75 -2.71 -11.69
CA ASP A 129 0.53 -3.48 -11.43
C ASP A 129 -0.69 -2.55 -11.53
N SER A 130 -1.90 -3.10 -11.69
CA SER A 130 -3.12 -2.32 -11.90
C SER A 130 -3.57 -1.57 -10.64
N LEU A 131 -4.08 -0.36 -10.85
CA LEU A 131 -4.73 0.46 -9.84
C LEU A 131 -5.77 1.35 -10.52
N SER A 132 -6.97 1.38 -9.97
CA SER A 132 -8.07 2.22 -10.44
C SER A 132 -8.71 2.94 -9.26
N TYR A 133 -9.36 4.06 -9.52
CA TYR A 133 -10.14 4.78 -8.52
C TYR A 133 -11.50 5.19 -9.07
N ARG A 134 -12.45 5.38 -8.16
CA ARG A 134 -13.76 5.97 -8.47
C ARG A 134 -14.10 7.02 -7.42
N ARG A 135 -14.57 8.18 -7.87
CA ARG A 135 -15.10 9.22 -6.98
C ARG A 135 -16.57 8.92 -6.73
N GLU A 136 -16.92 8.84 -5.46
CA GLU A 136 -18.29 8.69 -4.98
C GLU A 136 -18.80 10.04 -4.46
N LYS A 137 -20.10 10.11 -4.18
CA LYS A 137 -20.71 11.32 -3.62
C LYS A 137 -20.06 11.76 -2.30
N ASP A 138 -19.70 10.79 -1.47
CA ASP A 138 -19.24 11.02 -0.09
C ASP A 138 -17.81 10.49 0.16
N GLY A 139 -17.05 10.17 -0.90
CA GLY A 139 -15.70 9.64 -0.73
C GLY A 139 -15.02 9.21 -2.03
N VAL A 140 -13.92 8.47 -1.87
CA VAL A 140 -13.13 7.93 -2.98
C VAL A 140 -12.87 6.45 -2.72
N LEU A 141 -13.15 5.61 -3.72
CA LEU A 141 -12.74 4.22 -3.75
C LEU A 141 -11.46 4.08 -4.55
N VAL A 142 -10.51 3.29 -4.03
CA VAL A 142 -9.27 2.93 -4.71
C VAL A 142 -9.10 1.43 -4.60
N ALA A 143 -8.92 0.77 -5.75
CA ALA A 143 -8.83 -0.68 -5.84
C ALA A 143 -7.79 -1.08 -6.89
N SER A 144 -7.26 -2.30 -6.83
CA SER A 144 -6.38 -2.80 -7.88
C SER A 144 -7.09 -2.91 -9.23
N GLU A 145 -8.37 -3.31 -9.21
CA GLU A 145 -9.23 -3.39 -10.38
C GLU A 145 -10.65 -2.93 -9.96
N PRO A 146 -11.48 -2.45 -10.90
CA PRO A 146 -12.90 -2.20 -10.65
C PRO A 146 -13.58 -3.39 -9.97
N ASP A 147 -14.33 -3.16 -8.89
CA ASP A 147 -15.03 -4.21 -8.15
C ASP A 147 -16.48 -4.45 -8.64
N ASP A 148 -16.92 -3.63 -9.60
CA ASP A 148 -18.20 -3.68 -10.28
C ASP A 148 -18.06 -3.14 -11.72
N ASP A 149 -19.15 -3.22 -12.51
CA ASP A 149 -19.23 -2.69 -13.88
C ASP A 149 -19.85 -1.28 -13.93
N GLU A 150 -19.96 -0.58 -12.79
CA GLU A 150 -20.60 0.73 -12.73
C GLU A 150 -19.69 1.81 -13.36
N PRO A 151 -20.25 2.86 -13.98
CA PRO A 151 -19.46 3.89 -14.64
C PRO A 151 -18.64 4.72 -13.64
N GLY A 152 -17.56 5.33 -14.11
CA GLY A 152 -16.78 6.31 -13.34
C GLY A 152 -15.48 5.79 -12.74
N TRP A 153 -15.17 4.50 -12.94
CA TRP A 153 -13.81 3.99 -12.74
C TRP A 153 -12.81 4.68 -13.66
N VAL A 154 -11.66 5.04 -13.09
CA VAL A 154 -10.55 5.67 -13.79
C VAL A 154 -9.28 4.88 -13.47
N ASP A 155 -8.60 4.40 -14.50
CA ASP A 155 -7.31 3.75 -14.35
C ASP A 155 -6.23 4.76 -13.99
N VAL A 156 -5.42 4.40 -12.99
CA VAL A 156 -4.24 5.16 -12.61
C VAL A 156 -3.10 4.77 -13.56
N PRO A 157 -2.48 5.72 -14.26
CA PRO A 157 -1.36 5.40 -15.13
C PRO A 157 -0.18 4.84 -14.33
N ASP A 158 0.60 3.94 -14.92
CA ASP A 158 1.78 3.36 -14.26
C ASP A 158 2.78 4.45 -13.81
N HIS A 159 3.57 4.14 -12.78
CA HIS A 159 4.53 5.02 -12.12
C HIS A 159 3.94 6.32 -11.54
N HIS A 160 2.67 6.28 -11.12
CA HIS A 160 2.01 7.42 -10.49
C HIS A 160 1.79 7.24 -9.00
N LEU A 161 1.87 8.35 -8.27
CA LEU A 161 1.35 8.50 -6.92
C LEU A 161 -0.07 9.05 -7.00
N LEU A 162 -0.99 8.38 -6.33
CA LEU A 162 -2.34 8.85 -6.06
C LEU A 162 -2.43 9.33 -4.61
N VAL A 163 -2.96 10.52 -4.40
CA VAL A 163 -3.36 11.01 -3.07
C VAL A 163 -4.81 11.42 -3.13
N ALA A 164 -5.63 10.88 -2.24
CA ALA A 164 -7.06 11.15 -2.19
C ALA A 164 -7.56 11.40 -0.76
N ASP A 165 -8.48 12.33 -0.61
CA ASP A 165 -9.31 12.52 0.57
C ASP A 165 -10.80 12.41 0.15
N THR A 166 -11.74 12.77 1.03
CA THR A 166 -13.18 12.70 0.73
C THR A 166 -13.65 13.70 -0.35
N HIS A 167 -12.80 14.62 -0.80
CA HIS A 167 -13.16 15.73 -1.68
C HIS A 167 -12.41 15.72 -3.01
N GLN A 168 -11.16 15.23 -3.02
CA GLN A 168 -10.30 15.31 -4.19
C GLN A 168 -9.45 14.07 -4.38
N VAL A 169 -9.05 13.86 -5.63
CA VAL A 169 -8.02 12.90 -6.03
C VAL A 169 -6.97 13.65 -6.83
N THR A 170 -5.71 13.49 -6.47
CA THR A 170 -4.56 14.02 -7.19
C THR A 170 -3.69 12.88 -7.70
N LEU A 171 -3.21 13.00 -8.93
CA LEU A 171 -2.27 12.07 -9.54
C LEU A 171 -0.98 12.81 -9.87
N ARG A 172 0.15 12.19 -9.54
CA ARG A 172 1.48 12.74 -9.82
C ARG A 172 2.35 11.67 -10.44
N ASN A 173 2.84 11.91 -11.66
CA ASN A 173 3.88 11.08 -12.26
C ASN A 173 5.14 11.18 -11.39
N MET A 174 5.70 10.03 -11.01
CA MET A 174 6.89 9.94 -10.16
C MET A 174 8.19 9.76 -10.95
N ILE A 175 8.12 9.51 -12.26
CA ILE A 175 9.28 9.38 -13.14
C ILE A 175 9.24 10.43 -14.26
N SER A 176 10.40 10.98 -14.60
CA SER A 176 10.57 11.95 -15.69
C SER A 176 10.94 11.27 -17.01
#